data_AF-A0A977KYV9-F1
#
_entry.id   AF-A0A977KYV9-F1
#
_cell.length_a   1.000
_cell.length_b   1.000
_cell.length_c   1.000
_cell.angle_alpha   90.00
_cell.angle_beta   90.00
_cell.angle_gamma   90.00
#
_symmetry.space_group_name_H-M   'P 1'
#
loop_
_entity.id
_entity.type
_entity.pdbx_description
1 polymer ?
#
loop_
_entity_poly.entity_id
_entity_poly.type
_entity_poly.pdbx_seq_one_letter_code
_entity_poly.pdbx_strand_id
1 'polypeptide(L)'
;MSDFLFSTYTPRELPTVQFSESAIQNLIALLNEKVELIETSFHFDDCRDKKDNFILDLAVSGNANYLVTGDNDLLILNPFEKVEIISYQHFQDIVLTIINP
;
A
#
# COMPACT_ATOMS: atom_id res chain seq x y z
N MET A 1 -26.34 43.19 -6.35
CA MET A 1 -26.96 42.08 -5.60
C MET A 1 -27.38 41.06 -6.64
N SER A 2 -26.77 39.89 -6.80
CA SER A 2 -26.02 39.06 -5.86
C SER A 2 -25.02 38.17 -6.62
N ASP A 3 -23.76 38.32 -6.24
CA ASP A 3 -22.83 37.24 -5.87
C ASP A 3 -22.50 36.16 -6.91
N PHE A 4 -21.63 36.57 -7.84
CA PHE A 4 -20.70 35.72 -8.57
C PHE A 4 -19.66 35.15 -7.57
N LEU A 5 -19.96 34.04 -6.89
CA LEU A 5 -18.97 33.28 -6.12
C LEU A 5 -18.25 32.28 -7.04
N PHE A 6 -17.37 32.78 -7.91
CA PHE A 6 -16.24 31.97 -8.38
C PHE A 6 -15.10 32.16 -7.38
N SER A 7 -15.22 31.48 -6.22
CA SER A 7 -14.07 31.27 -5.35
C SER A 7 -13.07 30.43 -6.13
N THR A 8 -11.86 30.98 -6.24
CA THR A 8 -10.71 30.47 -6.98
C THR A 8 -10.44 28.98 -6.72
N TYR A 9 -10.77 28.10 -7.67
CA TYR A 9 -10.09 26.83 -7.79
C TYR A 9 -8.78 27.09 -8.52
N THR A 10 -7.70 27.31 -7.77
CA THR A 10 -6.34 27.20 -8.30
C THR A 10 -5.95 25.73 -8.19
N PRO A 11 -5.83 24.97 -9.29
CA PRO A 11 -5.21 23.66 -9.23
C PRO A 11 -3.81 23.86 -8.63
N ARG A 12 -3.53 23.19 -7.53
CA ARG A 12 -2.16 23.10 -7.03
C ARG A 12 -1.41 22.28 -8.09
N GLU A 13 -0.61 22.94 -8.92
CA GLU A 13 0.38 22.26 -9.76
C GLU A 13 1.34 21.58 -8.80
N LEU A 14 1.05 20.33 -8.45
CA LEU A 14 2.01 19.46 -7.79
C LEU A 14 3.18 19.34 -8.77
N PRO A 15 4.44 19.52 -8.32
CA PRO A 15 5.58 19.33 -9.18
C PRO A 15 5.48 17.95 -9.79
N THR A 16 5.44 17.88 -11.12
CA THR A 16 5.44 16.61 -11.85
C THR A 16 6.71 15.88 -11.43
N VAL A 17 6.56 14.81 -10.64
CA VAL A 17 7.70 13.97 -10.27
C VAL A 17 8.17 13.29 -11.55
N GLN A 18 9.14 13.89 -12.23
CA GLN A 18 9.77 13.33 -13.42
C GLN A 18 10.91 12.41 -12.99
N PHE A 19 10.65 11.11 -13.04
CA PHE A 19 11.72 10.11 -12.94
C PHE A 19 12.49 10.05 -14.27
N SER A 20 13.82 9.94 -14.21
CA SER A 20 14.60 9.65 -15.40
C SER A 20 14.26 8.26 -15.93
N GLU A 21 14.43 8.05 -17.24
CA GLU A 21 14.26 6.73 -17.85
C GLU A 21 15.13 5.67 -17.15
N SER A 22 16.38 6.03 -16.81
CA SER A 22 17.28 5.16 -16.06
C SER A 22 16.75 4.80 -14.66
N ALA A 23 16.11 5.72 -13.95
CA ALA A 23 15.54 5.45 -12.63
C ALA A 23 14.36 4.47 -12.74
N ILE A 24 13.53 4.62 -13.78
CA ILE A 24 12.40 3.71 -14.05
C ILE A 24 12.93 2.31 -14.37
N GLN A 25 13.93 2.19 -15.25
CA GLN A 25 14.51 0.89 -15.60
C GLN A 25 15.15 0.18 -14.40
N ASN A 26 15.87 0.93 -13.56
CA ASN A 26 16.46 0.40 -12.35
C ASN A 26 15.40 -0.09 -11.36
N LEU A 27 14.30 0.65 -11.20
CA LEU A 27 13.20 0.24 -10.34
C LEU A 27 12.53 -1.04 -10.85
N ILE A 28 12.27 -1.14 -12.16
CA ILE A 28 11.68 -2.34 -12.76
C ILE A 28 12.60 -3.55 -12.57
N ALA A 29 13.91 -3.39 -12.77
CA ALA A 29 14.88 -4.46 -12.55
C ALA A 29 14.88 -4.93 -11.08
N LEU A 30 14.85 -4.00 -10.12
CA LEU A 30 14.77 -4.32 -8.69
C LEU A 30 13.47 -5.03 -8.33
N LEU A 31 12.32 -4.60 -8.86
CA LEU A 31 11.04 -5.26 -8.62
C LEU A 31 11.03 -6.68 -9.17
N ASN A 32 11.50 -6.88 -10.40
CA ASN A 32 11.59 -8.21 -11.01
C ASN A 32 12.51 -9.17 -10.23
N GLU A 33 13.51 -8.64 -9.52
CA GLU A 33 14.40 -9.46 -8.68
C GLU A 33 13.77 -9.84 -7.33
N LYS A 34 12.92 -8.98 -6.75
CA LYS A 34 12.45 -9.11 -5.37
C LYS A 34 10.97 -9.49 -5.22
N VAL A 35 10.18 -9.40 -6.27
CA VAL A 35 8.73 -9.63 -6.23
C VAL A 35 8.38 -11.03 -6.71
N GLU A 36 7.41 -11.65 -6.05
CA GLU A 36 6.74 -12.86 -6.50
C GLU A 36 5.39 -12.50 -7.12
N LEU A 37 5.10 -13.02 -8.32
CA LEU A 37 3.79 -12.86 -8.95
C LEU A 37 2.85 -13.95 -8.44
N ILE A 38 1.76 -13.53 -7.80
CA ILE A 38 0.78 -14.42 -7.18
C ILE A 38 -0.56 -14.30 -7.90
N GLU A 39 -1.11 -15.45 -8.30
CA GLU A 39 -2.53 -15.53 -8.68
C GLU A 39 -3.39 -15.64 -7.42
N THR A 40 -4.38 -14.76 -7.29
CA THR A 40 -5.27 -14.75 -6.12
C THR A 40 -6.28 -15.88 -6.20
N SER A 41 -6.31 -16.74 -5.19
CA SER A 41 -7.28 -17.84 -5.08
C SER A 41 -8.45 -17.53 -4.13
N PHE A 42 -8.30 -16.50 -3.31
CA PHE A 42 -9.32 -15.99 -2.39
C PHE A 42 -9.93 -14.69 -2.90
N HIS A 43 -11.16 -14.42 -2.47
CA HIS A 43 -11.90 -13.18 -2.75
C HIS A 43 -12.65 -12.78 -1.49
N PHE A 44 -12.15 -11.77 -0.80
CA PHE A 44 -12.68 -11.23 0.45
C PHE A 44 -13.52 -9.98 0.19
N ASP A 45 -14.40 -9.65 1.14
CA ASP A 45 -15.24 -8.45 1.07
C ASP A 45 -15.28 -7.66 2.40
N ASP A 46 -14.23 -7.83 3.20
CA ASP A 46 -14.17 -7.41 4.59
C ASP A 46 -13.69 -5.96 4.77
N CYS A 47 -12.94 -5.44 3.80
CA CYS A 47 -12.50 -4.04 3.85
C CYS A 47 -13.68 -3.09 3.68
N ARG A 48 -13.70 -2.02 4.49
CA ARG A 48 -14.67 -0.93 4.35
C ARG A 48 -14.56 -0.25 2.98
N ASP A 49 -13.33 -0.03 2.52
CA ASP A 49 -13.09 0.38 1.14
C ASP A 49 -13.00 -0.87 0.24
N LYS A 50 -14.09 -1.11 -0.48
CA LYS A 50 -14.24 -2.26 -1.36
C LYS A 50 -13.18 -2.34 -2.45
N LYS A 51 -12.56 -1.21 -2.80
CA LYS A 51 -11.49 -1.18 -3.80
C LYS A 51 -10.19 -1.79 -3.27
N ASP A 52 -10.03 -1.91 -1.95
CA ASP A 52 -8.80 -2.38 -1.30
C ASP A 52 -8.89 -3.86 -0.88
N ASN A 53 -10.04 -4.53 -1.10
CA ASN A 53 -10.20 -5.97 -0.83
C ASN A 53 -9.15 -6.84 -1.55
N PHE A 54 -8.70 -6.45 -2.76
CA PHE A 54 -7.69 -7.21 -3.50
C PHE A 54 -6.35 -7.31 -2.74
N ILE A 55 -6.08 -6.38 -1.81
CA ILE A 55 -4.89 -6.41 -0.97
C ILE A 55 -4.98 -7.56 0.03
N LEU A 56 -6.18 -7.80 0.59
CA LEU A 56 -6.45 -8.94 1.46
C LEU A 56 -6.35 -10.25 0.66
N ASP A 57 -6.93 -10.29 -0.54
CA ASP A 57 -6.85 -11.45 -1.44
C ASP A 57 -5.40 -11.84 -1.73
N LEU A 58 -4.57 -10.84 -2.05
CA LEU A 58 -3.16 -11.02 -2.35
C LEU A 58 -2.38 -11.48 -1.12
N ALA A 59 -2.59 -10.84 0.03
CA ALA A 59 -1.86 -11.16 1.25
C ALA A 59 -2.10 -12.61 1.70
N VAL A 60 -3.36 -13.06 1.67
CA VAL A 60 -3.71 -14.43 2.04
C VAL A 60 -3.26 -15.42 0.96
N SER A 61 -3.51 -15.14 -0.33
CA SER A 61 -3.09 -16.04 -1.43
C SER A 61 -1.58 -16.21 -1.49
N GLY A 62 -0.83 -15.14 -1.22
CA GLY A 62 0.63 -15.15 -1.17
C GLY A 62 1.22 -15.70 0.13
N ASN A 63 0.39 -16.16 1.07
CA ASN A 63 0.81 -16.64 2.40
C ASN A 63 1.72 -15.63 3.13
N ALA A 64 1.42 -14.33 3.00
CA ALA A 64 2.23 -13.29 3.60
C ALA A 64 2.23 -13.42 5.13
N ASN A 65 3.39 -13.22 5.75
CA ASN A 65 3.44 -13.11 7.21
C ASN A 65 2.88 -11.77 7.70
N TYR A 66 3.10 -10.71 6.90
CA TYR A 66 2.70 -9.35 7.23
C TYR A 66 2.09 -8.64 6.03
N LEU A 67 1.06 -7.84 6.26
CA LEU A 67 0.61 -6.78 5.37
C LEU A 67 0.97 -5.44 6.02
N VAL A 68 1.96 -4.74 5.46
CA VAL A 68 2.42 -3.46 6.00
C VAL A 68 1.70 -2.32 5.33
N THR A 69 0.90 -1.54 6.08
CA THR A 69 0.08 -0.47 5.53
C THR A 69 -0.11 0.70 6.50
N GLY A 70 -0.37 1.89 5.96
CA GLY A 70 -0.83 3.05 6.73
C GLY A 70 -2.34 3.25 6.70
N ASP A 71 -3.07 2.37 6.00
CA ASP A 71 -4.51 2.49 5.83
C ASP A 71 -5.26 1.96 7.06
N ASN A 72 -6.09 2.81 7.67
CA ASN A 72 -6.83 2.45 8.88
C ASN A 72 -7.91 1.39 8.63
N ASP A 73 -8.50 1.32 7.43
CA ASP A 73 -9.55 0.34 7.11
C ASP A 73 -8.98 -1.06 6.97
N LEU A 74 -7.72 -1.18 6.55
CA LEU A 74 -7.00 -2.44 6.57
C LEU A 74 -6.44 -2.76 7.96
N LEU A 75 -5.88 -1.77 8.67
CA LEU A 75 -5.29 -1.99 10.00
C LEU A 75 -6.29 -2.52 11.04
N ILE A 76 -7.56 -2.09 10.99
CA ILE A 76 -8.59 -2.58 11.92
C ILE A 76 -8.94 -4.06 11.72
N LEU A 77 -8.57 -4.64 10.57
CA LEU A 77 -8.77 -6.05 10.27
C LEU A 77 -7.65 -6.92 10.84
N ASN A 78 -6.68 -6.37 11.56
CA ASN A 78 -5.59 -7.14 12.15
C ASN A 78 -6.06 -8.02 13.35
N PRO A 79 -5.72 -9.32 13.38
CA PRO A 79 -5.14 -10.11 12.30
C PRO A 79 -6.19 -10.54 11.28
N PHE A 80 -5.78 -10.65 10.02
CA PHE A 80 -6.66 -11.14 8.95
C PHE A 80 -6.16 -12.52 8.49
N GLU A 81 -6.97 -13.55 8.76
CA GLU A 81 -6.57 -14.95 8.59
C GLU A 81 -5.25 -15.28 9.34
N LYS A 82 -4.15 -15.51 8.61
CA LYS A 82 -2.81 -15.78 9.14
C LYS A 82 -1.84 -14.62 8.90
N VAL A 83 -2.35 -13.50 8.42
CA VAL A 83 -1.56 -12.32 8.05
C VAL A 83 -1.68 -11.27 9.15
N GLU A 84 -0.55 -10.82 9.68
CA GLU A 84 -0.50 -9.68 10.59
C GLU A 84 -0.51 -8.37 9.78
N ILE A 85 -1.57 -7.58 9.91
CA ILE A 85 -1.69 -6.26 9.30
C ILE A 85 -1.15 -5.21 10.28
N ILE A 86 -0.03 -4.59 9.92
CA ILE A 86 0.70 -3.70 10.82
C ILE A 86 1.12 -2.40 10.13
N SER A 87 1.38 -1.37 10.94
CA SER A 87 1.93 -0.11 10.43
C SER A 87 3.39 -0.25 10.03
N TYR A 88 3.85 0.63 9.14
CA TYR A 88 5.27 0.71 8.78
C TYR A 88 6.17 0.91 10.00
N GLN A 89 5.76 1.76 10.96
CA GLN A 89 6.53 2.00 12.18
C GLN A 89 6.72 0.70 12.98
N HIS A 90 5.64 -0.08 13.16
CA HIS A 90 5.72 -1.34 13.88
C HIS A 90 6.58 -2.37 13.14
N PHE A 91 6.44 -2.46 11.82
CA PHE A 91 7.29 -3.34 11.01
C PHE A 91 8.77 -2.95 11.10
N GLN A 92 9.08 -1.65 11.11
CA GLN A 92 10.43 -1.14 11.28
C GLN A 92 11.02 -1.57 12.63
N ASP A 93 10.26 -1.49 13.73
CA ASP A 93 10.70 -1.94 15.05
C ASP A 93 11.03 -3.43 15.07
N ILE A 94 10.18 -4.27 14.44
CA ILE A 94 10.42 -5.71 14.28
C ILE A 94 11.73 -5.96 13.54
N VAL A 95 11.91 -5.31 12.38
CA VAL A 95 13.10 -5.50 11.54
C VAL A 95 14.36 -5.03 12.26
N LEU A 96 14.33 -3.88 12.94
CA LEU A 96 15.47 -3.37 13.71
C LEU A 96 15.86 -4.30 14.86
N THR A 97 14.87 -4.91 15.52
CA THR A 97 15.11 -5.92 16.57
C THR A 97 15.82 -7.17 16.02
N ILE A 98 15.51 -7.57 14.78
CA ILE A 98 16.12 -8.73 14.13
C ILE A 98 17.55 -8.42 13.65
N ILE A 99 17.77 -7.22 13.10
CA ILE A 99 19.05 -6.84 12.50
C ILE A 99 20.09 -6.40 13.55
N ASN A 100 19.65 -5.85 14.68
CA ASN A 100 20.51 -5.38 15.77
C ASN A 100 20.19 -6.10 17.10
N PRO A 101 20.55 -7.39 17.24
CA PRO A 101 20.26 -8.17 18.44
C PRO A 101 21.03 -7.72 19.69
#